data_AF-A0A257GWH1-F1
#
_entry.id   AF-A0A257GWH1-F1
#
_cell.length_a   1.000
_cell.length_b   1.000
_cell.length_c   1.000
_cell.angle_alpha   90.00
_cell.angle_beta   90.00
_cell.angle_gamma   90.00
#
_symmetry.space_group_name_H-M   'P 1'
#
loop_
_entity.id
_entity.type
_entity.pdbx_description
1 polymer ?
#
loop_
_entity_poly.entity_id
_entity_poly.type
_entity_poly.pdbx_seq_one_letter_code
_entity_poly.pdbx_strand_id
1 'polypeptide(L)'
;MLAKITSKNQLTLPKSVTQAVGATEYFDVEARAGQIILTPVRIQRGDAVRAKLAELDLTEADMADAVAWARAPQATPAMAAEPAAHYAVTPAKPKKAVAKKAQAKT
;
A
#
# COMPACT_ATOMS: atom_id res chain seq x y z
N MET A 1 0.89 -25.48 18.19
CA MET A 1 1.55 -25.83 16.90
C MET A 1 1.02 -24.92 15.79
N LEU A 2 1.89 -24.18 15.08
CA LEU A 2 1.44 -23.31 13.98
C LEU A 2 1.06 -24.13 12.74
N ALA A 3 -0.17 -23.97 12.26
CA ALA A 3 -0.71 -24.63 11.09
C ALA A 3 -1.30 -23.63 10.09
N LYS A 4 -1.15 -23.93 8.80
CA LYS A 4 -1.77 -23.18 7.71
C LYS A 4 -3.06 -23.87 7.27
N ILE A 5 -4.08 -23.11 6.88
CA ILE A 5 -5.24 -23.67 6.17
C ILE A 5 -4.77 -24.22 4.82
N THR A 6 -4.96 -25.53 4.59
CA THR A 6 -4.58 -26.21 3.34
C THR A 6 -5.65 -27.20 2.90
N SER A 7 -5.69 -27.54 1.61
CA SER A 7 -6.69 -28.45 1.05
C SER A 7 -6.52 -29.92 1.49
N LYS A 8 -5.35 -30.29 2.02
CA LYS A 8 -5.01 -31.68 2.36
C LYS A 8 -5.44 -32.05 3.79
N ASN A 9 -5.40 -31.09 4.71
CA ASN A 9 -5.73 -31.28 6.14
C ASN A 9 -6.86 -30.33 6.55
N GLN A 10 -8.06 -30.54 5.99
CA GLN A 10 -9.20 -29.64 6.18
C GLN A 10 -10.08 -30.02 7.37
N LEU A 11 -10.43 -29.03 8.19
CA LEU A 11 -11.51 -29.11 9.18
C LEU A 11 -12.61 -28.12 8.75
N THR A 12 -13.82 -28.63 8.51
CA THR A 12 -14.95 -27.78 8.10
C THR A 12 -15.58 -27.12 9.32
N LEU A 13 -15.60 -25.79 9.35
CA LEU A 13 -16.20 -24.98 10.43
C LEU A 13 -17.37 -24.14 9.91
N PRO A 14 -18.39 -23.85 10.73
CA PRO A 14 -19.46 -22.93 10.35
C PRO A 14 -18.92 -21.54 10.01
N LYS A 15 -19.48 -20.93 8.95
CA LYS A 15 -19.06 -19.62 8.44
C LYS A 15 -19.19 -18.50 9.48
N SER A 16 -20.19 -18.57 10.35
CA SER A 16 -20.38 -17.60 11.43
C SER A 16 -19.22 -17.61 12.42
N VAL A 17 -18.69 -18.79 12.75
CA VAL A 17 -17.57 -18.94 13.69
C VAL A 17 -16.29 -18.42 13.06
N THR A 18 -15.99 -18.79 11.81
CA THR A 18 -14.78 -18.33 11.11
C THR A 18 -14.77 -16.83 10.85
N GLN A 19 -15.94 -16.20 10.66
CA GLN A 19 -16.03 -14.74 10.56
C GLN A 19 -15.77 -14.04 11.90
N ALA A 20 -16.23 -14.60 13.01
CA ALA A 20 -16.05 -14.00 14.33
C ALA A 20 -14.58 -13.93 14.77
N VAL A 21 -13.76 -14.92 14.39
CA VAL A 21 -12.30 -14.91 14.65
C VAL A 21 -11.49 -14.10 13.63
N GLY A 22 -12.11 -13.62 12.56
CA GLY A 22 -11.47 -12.80 11.52
C GLY A 22 -10.73 -13.61 10.45
N ALA A 23 -10.48 -12.96 9.30
CA ALA A 23 -9.78 -13.59 8.18
C ALA A 23 -8.30 -13.80 8.50
N THR A 24 -7.89 -15.04 8.69
CA THR A 24 -6.53 -15.43 9.01
C THR A 24 -6.16 -16.73 8.29
N GLU A 25 -4.93 -16.79 7.75
CA GLU A 25 -4.41 -17.95 7.02
C GLU A 25 -3.72 -18.99 7.92
N TYR A 26 -3.30 -18.58 9.12
CA TYR A 26 -2.51 -19.38 10.06
C TYR A 26 -3.16 -19.46 11.43
N PHE A 27 -3.22 -20.66 12.00
CA PHE A 27 -3.75 -20.90 13.34
C PHE A 27 -2.69 -21.54 14.19
N ASP A 28 -2.62 -21.14 15.44
CA ASP A 28 -1.99 -21.98 16.45
C ASP A 28 -3.00 -23.05 16.88
N VAL A 29 -2.58 -24.30 16.75
CA VAL A 29 -3.39 -25.49 17.01
C VAL A 29 -2.87 -26.17 18.25
N GLU A 30 -3.73 -26.32 19.24
CA GLU A 30 -3.43 -27.02 20.48
C GLU A 30 -4.53 -28.03 20.79
N ALA A 31 -4.12 -29.19 21.31
CA ALA A 31 -5.04 -30.18 21.87
C ALA A 31 -5.00 -30.08 23.39
N ARG A 32 -6.10 -29.66 24.02
CA ARG A 32 -6.19 -29.50 25.48
C ARG A 32 -7.43 -30.20 26.00
N ALA A 33 -7.24 -31.19 26.87
CA ALA A 33 -8.34 -31.95 27.49
C ALA A 33 -9.38 -32.50 26.48
N GLY A 34 -8.92 -33.01 25.33
CA GLY A 34 -9.79 -33.54 24.28
C GLY A 34 -10.44 -32.48 23.38
N GLN A 35 -10.14 -31.19 23.58
CA GLN A 35 -10.59 -30.09 22.73
C GLN A 35 -9.47 -29.63 21.81
N ILE A 36 -9.82 -29.24 20.58
CA ILE A 36 -8.91 -28.57 19.66
C ILE A 36 -9.15 -27.06 19.79
N ILE A 37 -8.12 -26.34 20.22
CA ILE A 37 -8.12 -24.88 20.29
C ILE A 37 -7.45 -24.37 19.01
N LEU A 38 -8.16 -23.49 18.30
CA LEU A 38 -7.68 -22.81 17.10
C LEU A 38 -7.56 -21.32 17.40
N THR A 39 -6.35 -20.87 17.68
CA THR A 39 -6.07 -19.45 17.93
C THR A 39 -5.61 -18.81 16.62
N PRO A 40 -6.31 -17.79 16.08
CA PRO A 40 -5.86 -17.10 14.87
C PRO A 40 -4.52 -16.42 15.10
N VAL A 41 -3.53 -16.70 14.25
CA VAL A 41 -2.22 -16.05 14.28
C VAL A 41 -2.03 -15.23 13.02
N ARG A 42 -1.77 -13.94 13.20
CA ARG A 42 -1.34 -13.06 12.11
C ARG A 42 0.18 -13.14 12.03
N ILE A 43 0.71 -13.73 10.97
CA ILE A 43 2.14 -13.63 10.69
C ILE A 43 2.42 -12.17 10.32
N GLN A 44 2.92 -11.41 11.29
CA GLN A 44 3.34 -10.04 11.06
C GLN A 44 4.65 -10.06 10.26
N ARG A 45 4.54 -9.87 8.94
CA ARG A 45 5.72 -9.59 8.10
C ARG A 45 6.43 -8.30 8.55
N GLY A 46 5.77 -7.44 9.32
CA GLY A 46 6.36 -6.23 9.89
C GLY A 46 7.58 -6.50 10.75
N ASP A 47 7.59 -7.58 11.54
CA ASP A 47 8.76 -7.93 12.36
C ASP A 47 9.91 -8.44 11.49
N ALA A 48 9.61 -9.21 10.45
CA ALA A 48 10.62 -9.62 9.47
C ALA A 48 11.20 -8.42 8.71
N VAL A 49 10.36 -7.42 8.38
CA VAL A 49 10.81 -6.16 7.77
C VAL A 49 11.66 -5.36 8.76
N ARG A 50 11.25 -5.24 10.03
CA ARG A 50 11.99 -4.53 11.07
C ARG A 50 13.34 -5.20 11.36
N ALA A 51 13.37 -6.54 11.40
CA ALA A 51 14.60 -7.31 11.51
C ALA A 51 15.51 -7.11 10.30
N LYS A 52 14.94 -7.05 9.08
CA LYS A 52 15.74 -6.80 7.88
C LYS A 52 16.28 -5.38 7.80
N LEU A 53 15.52 -4.39 8.25
CA LEU A 53 15.99 -3.01 8.39
C LEU A 53 17.14 -2.93 9.39
N ALA A 54 17.02 -3.60 10.54
CA ALA A 54 18.10 -3.66 11.53
C ALA A 54 19.36 -4.37 11.00
N GLU A 55 19.23 -5.44 10.21
CA GLU A 55 20.36 -6.11 9.55
C GLU A 55 21.10 -5.20 8.55
N LEU A 56 20.39 -4.22 7.98
CA LEU A 56 20.95 -3.22 7.08
C LEU A 56 21.44 -1.95 7.81
N ASP A 57 21.50 -1.99 9.14
CA ASP A 57 21.82 -0.85 10.02
C ASP A 57 20.90 0.37 9.79
N LEU A 58 19.69 0.15 9.26
CA LEU A 58 18.68 1.20 9.09
C LEU A 58 17.91 1.37 10.39
N THR A 59 18.10 2.53 11.00
CA THR A 59 17.51 2.88 12.28
C THR A 59 16.12 3.48 12.13
N GLU A 60 15.43 3.67 13.25
CA GLU A 60 14.12 4.33 13.26
C GLU A 60 14.21 5.79 12.83
N ALA A 61 15.36 6.44 13.01
CA ALA A 61 15.62 7.79 12.49
C ALA A 61 15.68 7.78 10.96
N ASP A 62 16.41 6.83 10.36
CA ASP A 62 16.51 6.71 8.90
C ASP A 62 15.13 6.48 8.26
N MET A 63 14.28 5.69 8.93
CA MET A 63 12.90 5.47 8.49
C MET A 63 12.05 6.74 8.61
N ALA A 64 12.18 7.50 9.70
CA ALA A 64 11.48 8.76 9.87
C ALA A 64 11.88 9.79 8.80
N ASP A 65 13.18 9.90 8.51
CA ASP A 65 13.73 10.79 7.50
C ASP A 65 13.30 10.39 6.09
N ALA A 66 13.31 9.09 5.78
CA ALA A 66 12.81 8.59 4.49
C ALA A 66 11.31 8.89 4.30
N VAL A 67 10.49 8.74 5.36
CA VAL A 67 9.05 9.07 5.31
C VAL A 67 8.84 10.58 5.16
N ALA A 68 9.61 11.40 5.88
CA ALA A 68 9.56 12.85 5.77
C ALA A 68 9.95 13.31 4.35
N TRP A 69 11.02 12.75 3.81
CA TRP A 69 11.46 12.99 2.42
C TRP A 69 10.41 12.58 1.40
N ALA A 70 9.85 11.37 1.53
CA ALA A 70 8.84 10.86 0.58
C ALA A 70 7.54 11.67 0.60
N ARG A 71 7.18 12.25 1.75
CA ARG A 71 5.98 13.10 1.91
C ARG A 71 6.22 14.57 1.63
N ALA A 72 7.48 14.98 1.45
CA ALA A 72 7.78 16.35 1.06
C ALA A 72 7.15 16.63 -0.31
N PRO A 73 6.50 17.80 -0.50
CA PRO A 73 6.01 18.18 -1.81
C PRO A 73 7.22 18.23 -2.76
N GLN A 74 7.15 17.45 -3.84
CA GLN A 74 8.18 17.46 -4.88
C GLN A 74 8.35 18.91 -5.34
N ALA A 75 9.51 19.50 -5.03
CA ALA A 75 9.85 20.80 -5.57
C ALA A 75 9.84 20.67 -7.09
N THR A 76 9.04 21.50 -7.75
CA THR A 76 9.04 21.67 -9.21
C THR A 76 10.50 21.68 -9.65
N PRO A 77 10.93 20.82 -10.60
CA PRO A 77 12.34 20.75 -10.97
C PRO A 77 12.80 22.16 -11.31
N ALA A 78 13.77 22.66 -10.55
CA ALA A 78 14.39 23.94 -10.82
C ALA A 78 15.01 23.82 -12.21
N MET A 79 14.33 24.37 -13.22
CA MET A 79 14.92 24.53 -14.54
C MET A 79 16.21 25.31 -14.31
N ALA A 80 17.35 24.67 -14.60
CA ALA A 80 18.66 25.27 -14.47
C ALA A 80 18.61 26.65 -15.14
N ALA A 81 19.15 27.66 -14.46
CA ALA A 81 19.05 29.06 -14.82
C ALA A 81 19.49 29.31 -16.27
N GLU A 82 18.53 29.27 -17.20
CA GLU A 82 18.71 29.77 -18.55
C GLU A 82 18.57 31.29 -18.48
N PRO A 83 19.54 32.07 -18.98
CA PRO A 83 19.43 33.53 -18.94
C PRO A 83 18.19 33.97 -19.73
N ALA A 84 17.37 34.82 -19.12
CA ALA A 84 16.13 35.29 -19.73
C ALA A 84 16.41 35.95 -21.09
N ALA A 85 15.90 35.36 -22.17
CA ALA A 85 16.07 35.89 -23.51
C ALA A 85 15.48 37.32 -23.59
N HIS A 86 16.30 38.27 -24.05
CA HIS A 86 15.99 39.71 -24.09
C HIS A 86 15.04 40.13 -25.22
N TYR A 87 14.00 39.36 -25.51
CA TYR A 87 12.97 39.79 -26.45
C TYR A 87 11.58 39.74 -25.82
N ALA A 88 10.81 40.80 -26.05
CA ALA A 88 9.45 40.92 -25.54
C ALA A 88 8.54 39.92 -26.28
N VAL A 89 8.11 38.87 -25.57
CA VAL A 89 7.04 37.99 -26.06
C VAL A 89 5.72 38.70 -25.82
N THR A 90 5.14 39.26 -26.88
CA THR A 90 3.76 39.76 -26.85
C THR A 90 2.81 38.56 -26.75
N PRO A 91 1.92 38.48 -25.74
CA PRO A 91 1.05 37.32 -25.57
C PRO A 91 0.05 37.23 -26.72
N ALA A 92 0.06 36.12 -27.45
CA ALA A 92 -0.94 35.83 -28.47
C ALA A 92 -2.31 35.58 -27.81
N LYS A 93 -3.32 36.34 -28.22
CA LYS A 93 -4.71 36.20 -27.74
C LYS A 93 -5.25 34.79 -28.03
N PRO A 94 -5.93 34.13 -27.08
CA PRO A 94 -6.53 32.82 -27.30
C PRO A 94 -7.66 32.93 -28.33
N LYS A 95 -7.57 32.16 -29.43
CA LYS A 95 -8.66 32.02 -30.40
C LYS A 95 -9.76 31.17 -29.78
N LYS A 96 -10.98 31.72 -29.66
CA LYS A 96 -12.18 30.98 -29.24
C LYS A 96 -12.40 29.79 -30.19
N ALA A 97 -12.41 28.57 -29.64
CA ALA A 97 -12.83 27.39 -30.37
C ALA A 97 -14.34 27.47 -30.65
N VAL A 98 -14.71 27.37 -31.92
CA VAL A 98 -16.11 27.36 -32.37
C VAL A 98 -16.69 25.98 -32.10
N ALA A 99 -17.69 25.90 -31.22
CA ALA A 99 -18.41 24.66 -30.92
C ALA A 99 -19.18 24.18 -32.17
N LYS A 100 -18.79 23.04 -32.74
CA LYS A 100 -19.55 22.38 -33.80
C LYS A 100 -20.57 21.43 -33.17
N LYS A 101 -21.83 21.82 -33.28
CA LYS A 101 -23.06 21.13 -32.89
C LYS A 101 -23.10 19.72 -33.50
N ALA A 102 -23.09 18.67 -32.67
CA ALA A 102 -23.38 17.31 -33.10
C ALA A 102 -24.90 17.17 -33.33
N GLN A 103 -25.28 16.85 -34.56
CA GLN A 103 -26.65 16.55 -34.95
C GLN A 103 -27.01 15.13 -34.50
N ALA A 104 -28.16 15.00 -33.83
CA ALA A 104 -28.81 13.73 -33.54
C ALA A 104 -29.53 13.18 -34.78
N LYS A 105 -29.42 11.87 -35.02
CA LYS A 105 -30.34 11.03 -35.80
C LYS A 105 -30.37 9.65 -35.11
N THR A 106 -31.46 9.32 -34.42
CA THR A 106 -32.60 8.49 -34.86
C THR A 106 -32.23 7.03 -35.03
#